data_AF-A0A5P8U102-F1
#
_entry.id   AF-A0A5P8U102-F1
#
_cell.length_a   1.000
_cell.length_b   1.000
_cell.length_c   1.000
_cell.angle_alpha   90.00
_cell.angle_beta   90.00
_cell.angle_gamma   90.00
#
_symmetry.space_group_name_H-M   'P 1'
#
loop_
_entity.id
_entity.type
_entity.pdbx_description
1 polymer ?
#
loop_
_entity_poly.entity_id
_entity_poly.type
_entity_poly.pdbx_seq_one_letter_code
_entity_poly.pdbx_strand_id
1 'polypeptide(L)'
;ALTRTLKSYADKSGLLEKAKVEIIGDDFREGLTAVISIKVAEPQFEGQTKTKLGNAEVQGAVESCVAEALHYYLEEHPKEAKLIINKVIVAAQARQAARKAREMVQRKNVLMSNSLPGKLADCSERDPS
;
A
#
# COMPACT_ATOMS: atom_id res chain seq x y z
N ALA A 1 0.70 -9.31 -8.05
CA ALA A 1 -0.12 -8.93 -9.23
C ALA A 1 -0.33 -7.41 -9.33
N LEU A 2 -1.32 -6.84 -8.63
CA LEU A 2 -1.80 -5.46 -8.78
C LEU A 2 -0.70 -4.39 -8.86
N THR A 3 0.13 -4.28 -7.82
CA THR A 3 1.21 -3.28 -7.73
C THR A 3 2.21 -3.41 -8.87
N ARG A 4 2.58 -4.65 -9.25
CA ARG A 4 3.56 -4.91 -10.30
C ARG A 4 3.00 -4.52 -11.67
N THR A 5 1.77 -4.91 -11.98
CA THR A 5 1.13 -4.62 -13.27
C THR A 5 0.88 -3.13 -13.44
N LEU A 6 0.32 -2.45 -12.42
CA LEU A 6 0.07 -1.00 -12.49
C LEU A 6 1.37 -0.20 -12.57
N LYS A 7 2.40 -0.58 -11.81
CA LYS A 7 3.71 0.07 -11.89
C LYS A 7 4.32 -0.08 -13.29
N SER A 8 4.33 -1.30 -13.84
CA SER A 8 4.87 -1.54 -15.19
C SER A 8 4.14 -0.72 -16.26
N TYR A 9 2.80 -0.61 -16.16
CA TYR A 9 2.03 0.23 -17.08
C TYR A 9 2.32 1.73 -16.89
N ALA A 10 2.48 2.18 -15.65
CA ALA A 10 2.82 3.57 -15.33
C ALA A 10 4.24 3.97 -15.78
N ASP A 11 5.20 3.04 -15.71
CA ASP A 11 6.57 3.20 -16.23
C ASP A 11 6.55 3.31 -17.76
N LYS A 12 5.86 2.37 -18.45
CA LYS A 12 5.74 2.36 -19.93
C LYS A 12 5.08 3.61 -20.49
N SER A 13 4.12 4.17 -19.76
CA SER A 13 3.37 5.36 -20.18
C SER A 13 4.07 6.69 -19.87
N GLY A 14 5.24 6.66 -19.20
CA GLY A 14 6.01 7.86 -18.86
C GLY A 14 5.32 8.82 -17.87
N LEU A 15 4.23 8.38 -17.24
CA LEU A 15 3.44 9.20 -16.30
C LEU A 15 4.18 9.41 -14.97
N LEU A 16 5.05 8.47 -14.59
CA LEU A 16 5.80 8.50 -13.34
C LEU A 16 6.98 9.47 -13.34
N GLU A 17 7.66 9.65 -14.48
CA GLU A 17 8.82 10.53 -14.59
C GLU A 17 8.48 12.00 -14.27
N LYS A 18 7.25 12.42 -14.59
CA LYS A 18 6.77 13.77 -14.30
C LYS A 18 6.52 14.01 -12.81
N ALA A 19 6.21 12.97 -12.05
CA ALA A 19 5.80 13.10 -10.66
C ALA A 19 6.99 13.21 -9.69
N LYS A 20 8.19 12.69 -10.04
CA LYS A 20 9.40 12.66 -9.19
C LYS A 20 9.14 12.16 -7.75
N VAL A 21 8.19 11.24 -7.60
CA VAL A 21 7.74 10.71 -6.30
C VAL A 21 7.88 9.19 -6.33
N GLU A 22 8.50 8.63 -5.30
CA GLU A 22 8.58 7.19 -5.13
C GLU A 22 7.20 6.64 -4.74
N ILE A 23 6.64 5.78 -5.57
CA ILE A 23 5.34 5.13 -5.33
C ILE A 23 5.58 3.75 -4.69
N ILE A 24 4.86 3.47 -3.61
CA ILE A 24 4.90 2.19 -2.89
C ILE A 24 3.62 1.38 -3.12
N GLY A 25 3.63 0.10 -2.74
CA GLY A 25 2.48 -0.80 -2.89
C GLY A 25 1.20 -0.32 -2.19
N ASP A 26 1.33 0.44 -1.10
CA ASP A 26 0.18 0.99 -0.37
C ASP A 26 -0.52 2.11 -1.14
N ASP A 27 0.23 2.92 -1.88
CA ASP A 27 -0.33 4.02 -2.68
C ASP A 27 -1.28 3.48 -3.78
N PHE A 28 -1.01 2.27 -4.29
CA PHE A 28 -1.89 1.59 -5.26
C PHE A 28 -3.17 1.02 -4.64
N ARG A 29 -3.16 0.77 -3.33
CA ARG A 29 -4.30 0.22 -2.59
C ARG A 29 -5.15 1.30 -1.94
N GLU A 30 -4.70 2.55 -1.95
CA GLU A 30 -5.40 3.66 -1.33
C GLU A 30 -6.75 3.94 -2.02
N GLY A 31 -7.83 3.75 -1.26
CA GLY A 31 -9.19 3.91 -1.76
C GLY A 31 -9.58 2.87 -2.82
N LEU A 32 -8.95 1.70 -2.83
CA LEU A 32 -9.35 0.54 -3.61
C LEU A 32 -10.34 -0.30 -2.80
N THR A 33 -11.48 -0.62 -3.41
CA THR A 33 -12.41 -1.63 -2.90
C THR A 33 -12.38 -2.83 -3.83
N ALA A 34 -12.06 -4.00 -3.30
CA ALA A 34 -11.98 -5.23 -4.09
C ALA A 34 -12.60 -6.39 -3.32
N VAL A 35 -13.28 -7.27 -4.05
CA VAL A 35 -13.83 -8.53 -3.54
C VAL A 35 -13.10 -9.66 -4.25
N ILE A 36 -12.46 -10.53 -3.48
CA ILE A 36 -11.70 -11.68 -4.00
C ILE A 36 -12.38 -12.95 -3.50
N SER A 37 -12.99 -13.68 -4.43
CA SER A 37 -13.65 -14.97 -4.15
C SER A 37 -12.93 -16.06 -4.93
N ILE A 38 -12.36 -17.03 -4.21
CA ILE A 38 -11.58 -18.12 -4.80
C ILE A 38 -12.22 -19.45 -4.40
N LYS A 39 -12.32 -20.37 -5.34
CA LYS A 39 -12.75 -21.74 -5.08
C LYS A 39 -11.52 -22.63 -5.11
N VAL A 40 -11.25 -23.32 -4.01
CA VAL A 40 -10.10 -24.21 -3.84
C VAL A 40 -10.64 -25.59 -3.46
N ALA A 41 -10.15 -26.64 -4.12
CA ALA A 41 -10.59 -28.01 -3.86
C ALA A 41 -10.19 -28.47 -2.44
N GLU A 42 -8.94 -28.23 -2.05
CA GLU A 42 -8.40 -28.59 -0.74
C GLU A 42 -7.82 -27.35 -0.03
N PRO A 43 -8.66 -26.52 0.62
CA PRO A 43 -8.18 -25.31 1.28
C PRO A 43 -7.50 -25.64 2.61
N GLN A 44 -6.27 -25.16 2.77
CA GLN A 44 -5.47 -25.21 3.98
C GLN A 44 -5.52 -23.83 4.65
N PHE A 45 -5.91 -23.77 5.92
CA PHE A 45 -5.97 -22.52 6.67
C PHE A 45 -5.01 -22.53 7.86
N GLU A 46 -4.45 -21.36 8.17
CA GLU A 46 -3.73 -21.14 9.41
C GLU A 46 -4.75 -20.92 10.54
N GLY A 47 -4.88 -21.93 11.40
CA GLY A 47 -5.76 -21.87 12.58
C GLY A 47 -7.24 -22.15 12.29
N GLN A 48 -7.99 -22.34 13.38
CA GLN A 48 -9.39 -22.74 13.33
C GLN A 48 -10.33 -21.65 12.76
N THR A 49 -9.97 -20.38 12.91
CA THR A 49 -10.79 -19.25 12.46
C THR A 49 -10.84 -19.09 10.94
N LYS A 50 -10.07 -19.89 10.18
CA LYS A 50 -10.01 -19.86 8.72
C LYS A 50 -9.75 -18.46 8.13
N THR A 51 -9.01 -17.62 8.87
CA THR A 51 -8.77 -16.22 8.52
C THR A 51 -7.63 -16.04 7.51
N LYS A 52 -6.68 -16.97 7.48
CA LYS A 52 -5.53 -16.91 6.58
C LYS A 52 -5.40 -18.22 5.80
N LEU A 53 -5.49 -18.12 4.48
CA LEU A 53 -5.31 -19.25 3.57
C LEU A 53 -3.80 -19.53 3.41
N GLY A 54 -3.39 -20.78 3.61
CA GLY A 54 -2.01 -21.25 3.56
C GLY A 54 -1.61 -21.90 2.23
N ASN A 55 -2.53 -22.08 1.27
CA ASN A 55 -2.20 -22.67 -0.03
C ASN A 55 -1.34 -21.72 -0.89
N ALA A 56 -0.02 -21.95 -0.91
CA ALA A 56 0.91 -21.17 -1.73
C ALA A 56 0.61 -21.25 -3.24
N GLU A 57 0.12 -22.40 -3.72
CA GLU A 57 -0.25 -22.60 -5.13
C GLU A 57 -1.39 -21.67 -5.58
N VAL A 58 -2.34 -21.42 -4.68
CA VAL A 58 -3.49 -20.54 -4.96
C VAL A 58 -3.02 -19.10 -5.14
N GLN A 59 -2.03 -18.66 -4.38
CA GLN A 59 -1.46 -17.32 -4.54
C GLN A 59 -0.88 -17.13 -5.95
N GLY A 60 -0.11 -18.10 -6.45
CA GLY A 60 0.49 -18.04 -7.79
C GLY A 60 -0.56 -18.02 -8.90
N ALA A 61 -1.59 -18.87 -8.79
CA ALA A 61 -2.68 -18.93 -9.77
C ALA A 61 -3.45 -17.59 -9.83
N VAL A 62 -3.88 -17.07 -8.68
CA VAL A 62 -4.61 -15.80 -8.60
C VAL A 62 -3.73 -14.65 -9.08
N GLU A 63 -2.44 -14.65 -8.76
CA GLU A 63 -1.52 -13.61 -9.18
C GLU A 63 -1.38 -13.54 -10.71
N SER A 64 -1.24 -14.68 -11.38
CA SER A 64 -1.15 -14.75 -12.84
C SER A 64 -2.45 -14.31 -13.51
N CYS A 65 -3.60 -14.84 -13.09
CA CYS A 65 -4.89 -14.49 -13.66
C CYS A 65 -5.21 -13.00 -13.51
N VAL A 66 -4.97 -12.43 -12.32
CA VAL A 66 -5.21 -11.00 -12.08
C VAL A 66 -4.22 -10.14 -12.86
N ALA A 67 -2.96 -10.53 -12.95
CA ALA A 67 -1.97 -9.75 -13.69
C ALA A 67 -2.29 -9.68 -15.18
N GLU A 68 -2.71 -10.78 -15.79
CA GLU A 68 -3.10 -10.84 -17.20
C GLU A 68 -4.39 -10.06 -17.48
N ALA A 69 -5.47 -10.33 -16.73
CA ALA A 69 -6.74 -9.64 -16.92
C ALA A 69 -6.62 -8.13 -16.69
N LEU A 70 -5.86 -7.72 -15.67
CA LEU A 70 -5.60 -6.31 -15.40
C LEU A 70 -4.75 -5.67 -16.50
N HIS A 71 -3.80 -6.40 -17.08
CA HIS A 71 -3.00 -5.88 -18.19
C HIS A 71 -3.89 -5.59 -19.41
N TYR A 72 -4.73 -6.54 -19.81
CA TYR A 72 -5.66 -6.33 -20.93
C TYR A 72 -6.61 -5.16 -20.66
N TYR A 73 -7.19 -5.08 -19.45
CA TYR A 73 -8.08 -3.97 -19.09
C TYR A 73 -7.41 -2.60 -19.23
N LEU A 74 -6.16 -2.46 -18.79
CA LEU A 74 -5.42 -1.18 -18.86
C LEU A 74 -5.07 -0.79 -20.31
N GLU A 75 -4.81 -1.76 -21.18
CA GLU A 75 -4.56 -1.52 -22.61
C GLU A 75 -5.84 -1.15 -23.36
N GLU A 76 -6.96 -1.81 -23.07
CA GLU A 76 -8.26 -1.53 -23.68
C GLU A 76 -8.85 -0.18 -23.22
N HIS A 77 -8.59 0.21 -21.96
CA HIS A 77 -9.16 1.42 -21.35
C HIS A 77 -8.10 2.47 -20.96
N PRO A 78 -7.41 3.12 -21.94
CA PRO A 78 -6.30 4.04 -21.66
C PRO A 78 -6.73 5.32 -20.92
N LYS A 79 -8.00 5.75 -21.04
CA LYS A 79 -8.52 6.91 -20.30
C LYS A 79 -8.65 6.61 -18.80
N GLU A 80 -9.19 5.45 -18.47
CA GLU A 80 -9.38 4.99 -17.09
C GLU A 80 -8.03 4.65 -16.45
N ALA A 81 -7.13 4.01 -17.20
CA ALA A 81 -5.78 3.72 -16.75
C ALA A 81 -5.03 5.00 -16.33
N LYS A 82 -5.14 6.09 -17.11
CA LYS A 82 -4.58 7.40 -16.75
C LYS A 82 -5.22 7.97 -15.48
N LEU A 83 -6.54 7.86 -15.32
CA LEU A 83 -7.24 8.34 -14.12
C LEU A 83 -6.77 7.59 -12.87
N ILE A 84 -6.64 6.27 -12.96
CA ILE A 84 -6.15 5.41 -11.87
C ILE A 84 -4.73 5.83 -11.49
N ILE A 85 -3.82 5.94 -12.46
CA ILE A 85 -2.42 6.34 -12.19
C ILE A 85 -2.34 7.73 -11.57
N ASN A 86 -3.12 8.69 -12.06
CA ASN A 86 -3.14 10.03 -11.50
C ASN A 86 -3.60 10.01 -10.03
N LYS A 87 -4.62 9.21 -9.68
CA LYS A 87 -5.05 9.03 -8.28
C LYS A 87 -3.92 8.47 -7.43
N VAL A 88 -3.18 7.48 -7.93
CA VAL A 88 -2.04 6.88 -7.21
C VAL A 88 -0.90 7.90 -7.02
N ILE A 89 -0.65 8.77 -8.01
CA ILE A 89 0.35 9.85 -7.87
C ILE A 89 -0.06 10.84 -6.78
N VAL A 90 -1.33 11.23 -6.71
CA VAL A 90 -1.85 12.13 -5.67
C VAL A 90 -1.71 11.49 -4.29
N ALA A 91 -2.06 10.21 -4.15
CA ALA A 91 -1.87 9.42 -2.93
C ALA A 91 -0.38 9.41 -2.49
N ALA A 92 0.53 9.11 -3.42
CA ALA A 92 1.96 9.08 -3.13
C ALA A 92 2.50 10.47 -2.73
N GLN A 93 2.04 11.54 -3.37
CA GLN A 93 2.38 12.92 -3.00
C GLN A 93 1.87 13.27 -1.60
N ALA A 94 0.63 12.91 -1.28
CA ALA A 94 0.04 13.14 0.04
C ALA A 94 0.85 12.41 1.13
N ARG A 95 1.23 11.15 0.89
CA ARG A 95 2.09 10.38 1.81
C ARG A 95 3.45 11.05 2.02
N GLN A 96 4.13 11.45 0.94
CA GLN A 96 5.43 12.12 1.05
C GLN A 96 5.33 13.48 1.77
N ALA A 97 4.28 14.26 1.50
CA ALA A 97 4.03 15.52 2.19
C ALA A 97 3.80 15.29 3.69
N ALA A 98 2.98 14.31 4.05
CA ALA A 98 2.75 13.92 5.45
C ALA A 98 4.04 13.45 6.14
N ARG A 99 4.87 12.65 5.46
CA ARG A 99 6.16 12.20 5.97
C ARG A 99 7.11 13.38 6.22
N LYS A 100 7.25 14.29 5.25
CA LYS A 100 8.08 15.51 5.39
C LYS A 100 7.60 16.39 6.53
N ALA A 101 6.28 16.55 6.71
CA ALA A 101 5.73 17.31 7.82
C ALA A 101 6.07 16.67 9.18
N ARG A 102 5.92 15.35 9.32
CA ARG A 102 6.29 14.61 10.54
C ARG A 102 7.79 14.71 10.84
N GLU A 103 8.65 14.54 9.84
CA GLU A 103 10.10 14.66 9.99
C GLU A 103 10.52 16.09 10.38
N MET A 104 9.88 17.11 9.82
CA MET A 104 10.14 18.51 10.19
C MET A 104 9.75 18.80 11.64
N VAL A 105 8.60 18.28 12.09
CA VAL A 105 8.15 18.40 13.49
C VAL A 105 9.10 17.64 14.43
N GLN A 106 9.48 16.41 14.08
CA GLN A 106 10.45 15.63 14.87
C GLN A 106 11.80 16.35 14.97
N ARG A 107 12.37 16.84 13.85
CA ARG A 107 13.63 17.60 13.85
C ARG A 107 13.56 18.87 14.70
N LYS A 108 12.41 19.58 14.70
CA LYS A 108 12.18 20.73 15.58
C LYS A 108 12.06 20.34 17.06
N ASN A 109 11.60 19.13 17.35
CA ASN A 109 11.42 18.62 18.71
C ASN A 109 12.68 17.97 19.32
N VAL A 110 13.73 17.64 18.54
CA VAL A 110 14.97 17.02 19.07
C VAL A 110 15.66 17.89 20.15
N LEU A 111 15.42 19.21 20.16
CA LEU A 111 15.98 20.14 21.16
C LEU A 111 14.94 20.66 22.18
N MET A 112 13.67 20.23 22.11
CA MET A 112 12.58 20.74 22.97
C MET A 112 11.93 19.59 23.74
N SER A 113 12.37 19.46 25.00
CA SER A 113 11.83 18.70 26.14
C SER A 113 11.16 17.34 25.84
N ASN A 114 11.88 16.29 26.21
CA ASN A 114 11.47 14.89 26.28
C ASN A 114 10.40 14.58 27.36
N SER A 115 9.51 15.52 27.67
CA SER A 115 8.43 15.32 28.63
C SER A 115 7.15 15.96 28.10
N LEU A 116 6.04 15.25 28.17
CA LEU A 116 4.69 15.82 28.09
C LEU A 116 4.47 16.59 29.40
N PRO A 117 4.77 17.90 29.49
CA PRO A 117 4.83 18.57 30.77
C PRO A 117 3.41 18.67 31.32
N GLY A 118 3.13 17.93 32.40
CA GLY A 118 1.88 18.04 33.16
C GLY A 118 0.69 17.22 32.64
N LYS A 119 0.86 16.27 31.70
CA LYS A 119 -0.24 15.35 31.31
C LYS A 119 0.06 13.87 31.48
N LEU A 120 1.33 13.47 31.36
CA LEU A 120 1.74 12.08 31.56
C LEU A 120 2.42 12.01 32.94
N ALA A 121 1.82 11.27 33.87
CA ALA A 121 2.48 10.86 35.10
C ALA A 121 3.06 9.48 34.84
N ASP A 122 4.37 9.38 34.64
CA ASP A 122 5.03 8.11 34.37
C ASP A 122 4.94 7.21 35.62
N CYS A 123 4.65 5.92 35.39
CA CYS A 123 4.73 4.90 36.42
C CYS A 123 6.20 4.72 36.87
N SER A 124 6.41 4.24 38.10
CA SER A 124 7.73 3.88 38.62
C SER A 124 8.37 2.70 37.90
N GLU A 125 7.55 1.85 37.28
CA GLU A 125 7.95 0.71 36.45
C GLU A 125 8.33 1.19 35.04
N ARG A 126 9.53 0.83 34.58
CA ARG A 126 10.05 1.19 33.25
C ARG A 126 10.18 0.00 32.30
N ASP A 127 9.81 -1.20 32.73
CA ASP A 127 9.80 -2.38 31.88
C ASP A 127 8.50 -2.41 31.06
N PRO A 128 8.57 -2.34 29.71
CA PRO A 128 7.40 -2.39 28.83
C PRO A 128 6.89 -3.81 28.53
N SER A 129 7.48 -4.84 29.15
CA SER A 129 7.18 -6.26 28.91
C SER A 129 6.01 -6.77 29.77
#